data_AF-A0A8S3HD51-F1
#
_entry.id   AF-A0A8S3HD51-F1
#
_cell.length_a   1.000
_cell.length_b   1.000
_cell.length_c   1.000
_cell.angle_alpha   90.00
_cell.angle_beta   90.00
_cell.angle_gamma   90.00
#
_symmetry.space_group_name_H-M   'P 1'
#
loop_
_entity.id
_entity.type
_entity.pdbx_description
1 polymer ?
#
loop_
_entity_poly.entity_id
_entity_poly.type
_entity_poly.pdbx_seq_one_letter_code
_entity_poly.pdbx_strand_id
1 'polypeptide(L)'
;ENDDGTTTTDPVFGMKPIKPKDFEIFYNLVDFCQDLLPEQSPDLFQKWIFRFLYEIISASTKYPLVSGIYRFATLVMNICLKLNFFKSDRSIPTTRGGIEMMDIDINENEQVASVCTLVRRFAHEVLSRQKQYRDDLLVACLQFIISLPSECIDYDFADYVPAIQLALSIGLTYLPLAEQTINSLERWSQSTSLNLSNYYDQILPYLDDFLRLSYDQ
;
A
#
# COMPACT_ATOMS: atom_id res chain seq x y z
N GLU A 1 14.25 6.74 44.94
CA GLU A 1 14.77 6.83 43.57
C GLU A 1 13.58 6.70 42.64
N ASN A 2 13.41 7.68 41.76
CA ASN A 2 12.18 7.91 41.01
C ASN A 2 12.00 6.83 39.94
N ASP A 3 10.97 6.02 40.11
CA ASP A 3 10.39 5.16 39.08
C ASP A 3 9.63 6.06 38.11
N ASP A 4 10.33 6.55 37.09
CA ASP A 4 9.73 7.33 36.01
C ASP A 4 9.00 6.35 35.09
N GLY A 5 7.74 6.08 35.44
CA GLY A 5 6.81 5.27 34.68
C GLY A 5 6.51 5.91 33.34
N THR A 6 7.40 5.75 32.36
CA THR A 6 7.08 6.00 30.95
C THR A 6 6.07 4.94 30.52
N THR A 7 4.79 5.29 30.62
CA THR A 7 3.70 4.57 29.98
C THR A 7 3.93 4.66 28.47
N THR A 8 4.61 3.65 27.93
CA THR A 8 4.86 3.58 26.50
C THR A 8 3.54 3.30 25.79
N THR A 9 3.19 4.17 24.83
CA THR A 9 2.05 3.96 23.93
C THR A 9 2.38 2.99 22.78
N ASP A 10 3.61 2.48 22.73
CA ASP A 10 4.07 1.54 21.72
C ASP A 10 3.62 0.10 22.04
N PRO A 11 2.72 -0.49 21.21
CA PRO A 11 2.22 -1.83 21.43
C PRO A 11 3.27 -2.93 21.22
N VAL A 12 4.42 -2.61 20.60
CA VAL A 12 5.52 -3.57 20.35
C VAL A 12 6.55 -3.55 21.49
N PHE A 13 6.50 -2.55 22.37
CA PHE A 13 7.49 -2.38 23.43
C PHE A 13 7.54 -3.60 24.37
N GLY A 14 8.69 -4.23 24.46
CA GLY A 14 8.91 -5.42 25.30
C GLY A 14 8.41 -6.74 24.72
N MET A 15 7.80 -6.75 23.52
CA MET A 15 7.42 -7.99 22.87
C MET A 15 8.65 -8.72 22.32
N LYS A 16 8.68 -10.03 22.52
CA LYS A 16 9.67 -10.92 21.90
C LYS A 16 8.97 -12.02 21.13
N PRO A 17 9.45 -12.37 19.93
CA PRO A 17 8.90 -13.47 19.17
C PRO A 17 9.09 -14.78 19.94
N ILE A 18 8.04 -15.61 19.99
CA ILE A 18 8.06 -16.94 20.61
C ILE A 18 9.12 -17.83 19.93
N LYS A 19 9.27 -17.65 18.61
CA LYS A 19 10.27 -18.34 17.78
C LYS A 19 10.96 -17.31 16.86
N PRO A 20 12.11 -16.74 17.27
CA PRO A 20 12.79 -15.70 16.49
C PRO A 20 13.25 -16.18 15.10
N LYS A 21 13.64 -17.45 14.97
CA LYS A 21 14.06 -18.04 13.69
C LYS A 21 12.94 -18.07 12.65
N ASP A 22 11.69 -18.27 13.08
CA ASP A 22 10.54 -18.30 12.17
C ASP A 22 10.27 -16.90 11.60
N PHE A 23 10.54 -15.84 12.39
CA PHE A 23 10.46 -14.46 11.90
C PHE A 23 11.55 -14.17 10.86
N GLU A 24 12.78 -14.64 11.08
CA GLU A 24 13.87 -14.50 10.11
C GLU A 24 13.53 -15.20 8.78
N ILE A 25 13.02 -16.43 8.82
CA ILE A 25 12.55 -17.16 7.64
C ILE A 25 11.42 -16.40 6.95
N PHE A 26 10.49 -15.85 7.72
CA PHE A 26 9.37 -15.08 7.19
C PHE A 26 9.82 -13.79 6.49
N TYR A 27 10.72 -13.01 7.08
CA TYR A 27 11.26 -11.80 6.43
C TYR A 27 12.06 -12.14 5.17
N ASN A 28 12.88 -13.20 5.21
CA ASN A 28 13.57 -13.68 4.01
C ASN A 28 12.60 -14.08 2.90
N LEU A 29 11.45 -14.66 3.24
CA LEU A 29 10.40 -14.99 2.27
C LEU A 29 9.73 -13.71 1.71
N VAL A 30 9.46 -12.72 2.57
CA VAL A 30 8.91 -11.42 2.14
C VAL A 30 9.83 -10.78 1.13
N ASP A 31 11.11 -10.64 1.46
CA ASP A 31 12.12 -9.99 0.62
C ASP A 31 12.29 -10.77 -0.70
N PHE A 32 12.38 -12.10 -0.64
CA PHE A 32 12.43 -12.95 -1.82
C PHE A 32 11.22 -12.76 -2.76
N CYS A 33 10.01 -12.68 -2.20
CA CYS A 33 8.81 -12.45 -2.99
C CYS A 33 8.78 -11.03 -3.58
N GLN A 34 9.29 -10.03 -2.87
CA GLN A 34 9.39 -8.65 -3.34
C GLN A 34 10.32 -8.52 -4.55
N ASP A 35 11.40 -9.31 -4.59
CA ASP A 35 12.31 -9.34 -5.72
C ASP A 35 11.77 -10.19 -6.89
N LEU A 36 11.25 -11.38 -6.59
CA LEU A 36 10.87 -12.35 -7.62
C LEU A 36 9.56 -12.00 -8.35
N LEU A 37 8.48 -11.72 -7.61
CA LEU A 37 7.14 -11.63 -8.19
C LEU A 37 6.96 -10.46 -9.16
N PRO A 38 7.56 -9.28 -8.93
CA PRO A 38 7.44 -8.17 -9.88
C PRO A 38 8.25 -8.36 -11.17
N GLU A 39 9.26 -9.24 -11.17
CA GLU A 39 10.09 -9.55 -12.35
C GLU A 39 9.55 -10.75 -13.14
N GLN A 40 9.02 -11.75 -12.45
CA GLN A 40 8.59 -13.00 -13.07
C GLN A 40 7.09 -12.99 -13.38
N SER A 41 6.75 -12.76 -14.65
CA SER A 41 5.41 -12.96 -15.24
C SER A 41 4.26 -12.46 -14.35
N PRO A 42 4.09 -11.13 -14.21
CA PRO A 42 3.03 -10.57 -13.36
C PRO A 42 1.64 -11.05 -13.79
N ASP A 43 1.46 -11.39 -15.07
CA ASP A 43 0.20 -11.90 -15.63
C ASP A 43 -0.25 -13.22 -14.99
N LEU A 44 0.69 -14.10 -14.58
CA LEU A 44 0.36 -15.34 -13.90
C LEU A 44 -0.16 -15.09 -12.48
N PHE A 45 0.32 -14.03 -11.84
CA PHE A 45 -0.09 -13.65 -10.49
C PHE A 45 -1.51 -13.07 -10.46
N GLN A 46 -2.02 -12.55 -11.58
CA GLN A 46 -3.34 -11.91 -11.67
C GLN A 46 -4.46 -12.78 -11.06
N LYS A 47 -4.45 -14.08 -11.36
CA LYS A 47 -5.48 -15.04 -10.87
C LYS A 47 -5.41 -15.27 -9.36
N TRP A 48 -4.26 -15.01 -8.75
CA TRP A 48 -4.00 -15.23 -7.33
C TRP A 48 -4.23 -13.98 -6.48
N ILE A 49 -4.34 -12.79 -7.07
CA ILE A 49 -4.49 -11.50 -6.37
C ILE A 49 -5.57 -11.58 -5.28
N PHE A 50 -6.79 -11.98 -5.64
CA PHE A 50 -7.90 -12.02 -4.68
C PHE A 50 -7.62 -12.97 -3.52
N ARG A 51 -7.17 -14.21 -3.80
CA ARG A 51 -6.93 -15.21 -2.75
C ARG A 51 -5.78 -14.80 -1.86
N PHE A 52 -4.69 -14.31 -2.45
CA PHE A 52 -3.50 -13.91 -1.72
C PHE A 52 -3.77 -12.69 -0.83
N LEU A 53 -4.50 -11.69 -1.34
CA LEU A 53 -4.92 -10.53 -0.56
C LEU A 53 -5.83 -10.92 0.62
N TYR A 54 -6.77 -11.85 0.41
CA TYR A 54 -7.63 -12.35 1.48
C TYR A 54 -6.81 -13.01 2.62
N GLU A 55 -5.80 -13.81 2.28
CA GLU A 55 -4.91 -14.42 3.27
C GLU A 55 -4.07 -13.38 4.01
N ILE A 56 -3.55 -12.36 3.31
CA ILE A 56 -2.84 -11.23 3.93
C ILE A 56 -3.72 -10.52 4.96
N ILE A 57 -4.99 -10.23 4.61
CA ILE A 57 -5.92 -9.54 5.50
C ILE A 57 -6.29 -10.42 6.70
N SER A 58 -6.46 -11.72 6.49
CA SER A 58 -6.66 -12.67 7.59
C SER A 58 -5.44 -12.69 8.52
N ALA A 59 -4.23 -12.69 7.96
CA ALA A 59 -2.99 -12.68 8.70
C ALA A 59 -2.79 -11.36 9.47
N SER A 60 -3.07 -10.20 8.87
CA SER A 60 -2.96 -8.89 9.53
C SER A 60 -3.97 -8.73 10.67
N THR A 61 -5.11 -9.42 10.61
CA THR A 61 -6.08 -9.46 11.71
C THR A 61 -5.53 -10.26 12.90
N LYS A 62 -4.84 -11.37 12.64
CA LYS A 62 -4.25 -12.24 13.68
C LYS A 62 -2.94 -11.69 14.24
N TYR A 63 -2.13 -11.06 13.39
CA TYR A 63 -0.78 -10.60 13.69
C TYR A 63 -0.58 -9.13 13.22
N PRO A 64 -1.33 -8.17 13.79
CA PRO A 64 -1.32 -6.78 13.32
C PRO A 64 0.02 -6.06 13.49
N LEU A 65 0.91 -6.57 14.34
CA LEU A 65 2.21 -5.95 14.67
C LEU A 65 3.37 -6.47 13.81
N VAL A 66 3.11 -7.27 12.77
CA VAL A 66 4.14 -7.85 11.91
C VAL A 66 4.24 -7.05 10.61
N SER A 67 5.33 -6.28 10.45
CA SER A 67 5.52 -5.36 9.31
C SER A 67 5.55 -6.08 7.96
N GLY A 68 6.09 -7.30 7.91
CA GLY A 68 6.17 -8.11 6.68
C GLY A 68 4.81 -8.41 6.03
N ILE A 69 3.71 -8.43 6.79
CA ILE A 69 2.37 -8.64 6.24
C ILE A 69 1.94 -7.43 5.39
N TYR A 70 2.22 -6.21 5.86
CA TYR A 70 1.93 -4.98 5.12
C TYR A 70 2.89 -4.79 3.93
N ARG A 71 4.13 -5.28 4.04
CA ARG A 71 5.06 -5.37 2.90
C ARG A 71 4.53 -6.28 1.80
N PHE A 72 3.93 -7.43 2.13
CA PHE A 72 3.22 -8.27 1.17
C PHE A 72 2.01 -7.56 0.56
N ALA A 73 1.23 -6.83 1.35
CA ALA A 73 0.10 -6.05 0.83
C ALA A 73 0.57 -5.02 -0.20
N THR A 74 1.66 -4.30 0.11
CA THR A 74 2.32 -3.33 -0.80
C THR A 74 2.77 -4.00 -2.10
N LEU A 75 3.41 -5.18 -1.99
CA LEU A 75 3.84 -5.97 -3.15
C LEU A 75 2.67 -6.29 -4.08
N VAL A 76 1.55 -6.77 -3.54
CA VAL A 76 0.35 -7.09 -4.32
C VAL A 76 -0.18 -5.84 -5.02
N MET A 77 -0.27 -4.70 -4.33
CA MET A 77 -0.73 -3.45 -4.94
C MET A 77 0.20 -3.01 -6.08
N ASN A 78 1.51 -3.12 -5.90
CA ASN A 78 2.48 -2.79 -6.95
C ASN A 78 2.33 -3.70 -8.19
N ILE A 79 2.05 -4.99 -7.99
CA ILE A 79 1.75 -5.91 -9.11
C ILE A 79 0.45 -5.50 -9.79
N CYS A 80 -0.61 -5.19 -9.03
CA CYS A 80 -1.88 -4.70 -9.59
C CYS A 80 -1.70 -3.43 -10.43
N LEU A 81 -0.88 -2.50 -9.97
CA LEU A 81 -0.55 -1.26 -10.68
C LEU A 81 0.19 -1.54 -11.99
N LYS A 82 1.20 -2.43 -11.96
CA LYS A 82 1.94 -2.85 -13.17
C LYS A 82 1.02 -3.49 -14.21
N LEU A 83 0.05 -4.29 -13.77
CA LEU A 83 -0.93 -4.96 -14.63
C LEU A 83 -2.08 -4.06 -15.08
N ASN A 84 -2.15 -2.82 -14.59
CA ASN A 84 -3.34 -1.96 -14.72
C ASN A 84 -4.64 -2.69 -14.34
N PHE A 85 -4.58 -3.53 -13.30
CA PHE A 85 -5.67 -4.45 -12.91
C PHE A 85 -7.01 -3.75 -12.64
N PHE A 86 -6.96 -2.52 -12.12
CA PHE A 86 -8.15 -1.74 -11.73
C PHE A 86 -8.64 -0.78 -12.83
N LYS A 87 -7.90 -0.58 -13.91
CA LYS A 87 -8.34 0.31 -14.99
C LYS A 87 -9.35 -0.41 -15.87
N SER A 88 -10.56 0.16 -15.95
CA SER A 88 -11.67 -0.38 -16.74
C SER A 88 -11.47 -0.30 -18.25
N ASP A 89 -10.45 0.39 -18.74
CA ASP A 89 -10.16 0.53 -20.17
C ASP A 89 -9.18 -0.54 -20.66
N ARG A 90 -9.62 -1.81 -20.63
CA ARG A 90 -8.96 -2.85 -21.43
C ARG A 90 -9.42 -2.70 -22.89
N SER A 91 -8.90 -1.69 -23.58
CA SER A 91 -8.91 -1.72 -25.05
C SER A 91 -7.96 -2.82 -25.51
N ILE A 92 -8.51 -4.00 -25.76
CA ILE A 92 -7.80 -5.12 -26.37
C ILE A 92 -7.18 -4.62 -27.69
N PRO A 93 -5.88 -4.82 -27.98
CA PRO A 93 -5.41 -4.71 -29.35
C PRO A 93 -6.11 -5.83 -30.13
N THR A 94 -7.06 -5.44 -30.97
CA THR A 94 -7.87 -6.30 -31.83
C THR A 94 -6.95 -7.17 -32.68
N THR A 95 -6.62 -8.35 -32.18
CA THR A 95 -6.06 -9.40 -33.01
C THR A 95 -7.23 -10.03 -33.73
N ARG A 96 -7.29 -9.72 -35.02
CA ARG A 96 -8.17 -10.28 -36.04
C ARG A 96 -8.52 -11.74 -35.78
N GLY A 97 -9.82 -12.02 -35.70
CA GLY A 97 -10.35 -13.35 -35.98
C GLY A 97 -11.30 -13.88 -34.93
N GLY A 98 -12.58 -13.49 -35.04
CA GLY A 98 -13.75 -14.35 -34.85
C GLY A 98 -14.01 -15.02 -33.50
N ILE A 99 -15.28 -14.94 -33.11
CA ILE A 99 -16.02 -15.82 -32.18
C ILE A 99 -16.11 -15.30 -30.74
N GLU A 100 -17.26 -14.66 -30.47
CA GLU A 100 -18.10 -14.75 -29.26
C GLU A 100 -17.37 -14.88 -27.91
N MET A 101 -17.15 -13.74 -27.21
CA MET A 101 -16.78 -13.71 -25.79
C MET A 101 -17.63 -12.66 -25.05
N MET A 102 -18.93 -12.90 -24.89
CA MET A 102 -19.81 -12.03 -24.08
C MET A 102 -20.00 -12.51 -22.63
N ASP A 103 -19.56 -13.74 -22.28
CA ASP A 103 -19.78 -14.33 -20.95
C ASP A 103 -18.56 -14.27 -20.00
N ILE A 104 -17.36 -13.95 -20.50
CA ILE A 104 -16.12 -13.89 -19.66
C ILE A 104 -15.99 -12.53 -18.95
N ASP A 105 -16.48 -11.45 -19.56
CA ASP A 105 -16.26 -10.07 -19.10
C ASP A 105 -17.03 -9.71 -17.80
N ILE A 106 -18.11 -10.42 -17.48
CA ILE A 106 -18.93 -10.12 -16.29
C ILE A 106 -18.23 -10.60 -15.02
N ASN A 107 -17.61 -11.77 -15.05
CA ASN A 107 -16.96 -12.39 -13.88
C ASN A 107 -15.64 -11.68 -13.50
N GLU A 108 -14.85 -11.25 -14.49
CA GLU A 108 -13.60 -10.53 -14.22
C GLU A 108 -13.85 -9.14 -13.63
N ASN A 109 -14.84 -8.40 -14.14
CA ASN A 109 -15.19 -7.09 -13.60
C ASN A 109 -15.78 -7.19 -12.17
N GLU A 110 -16.57 -8.22 -11.89
CA GLU A 110 -17.07 -8.52 -10.55
C GLU A 110 -15.93 -8.88 -9.58
N GLN A 111 -14.90 -9.60 -10.07
CA GLN A 111 -13.70 -9.89 -9.30
C GLN A 111 -12.89 -8.63 -8.99
N VAL A 112 -12.68 -7.73 -9.96
CA VAL A 112 -11.96 -6.45 -9.77
C VAL A 112 -12.67 -5.58 -8.73
N ALA A 113 -14.00 -5.44 -8.85
CA ALA A 113 -14.81 -4.70 -7.87
C ALA A 113 -14.74 -5.32 -6.46
N SER A 114 -14.75 -6.64 -6.36
CA SER A 114 -14.60 -7.37 -5.09
C SER A 114 -13.22 -7.14 -4.46
N VAL A 115 -12.16 -7.20 -5.26
CA VAL A 115 -10.79 -6.89 -4.80
C VAL A 115 -10.72 -5.44 -4.32
N CYS A 116 -11.24 -4.48 -5.08
CA CYS A 116 -11.16 -3.07 -4.68
C CYS A 116 -11.95 -2.78 -3.39
N THR A 117 -13.12 -3.41 -3.22
CA THR A 117 -13.89 -3.34 -1.96
C THR A 117 -13.10 -3.92 -0.79
N LEU A 118 -12.43 -5.06 -1.01
CA LEU A 118 -11.60 -5.72 0.01
C LEU A 118 -10.40 -4.85 0.40
N VAL A 119 -9.69 -4.30 -0.59
CA VAL A 119 -8.56 -3.37 -0.39
C VAL A 119 -9.01 -2.13 0.36
N ARG A 120 -10.13 -1.50 -0.03
CA ARG A 120 -10.65 -0.30 0.62
C ARG A 120 -10.95 -0.55 2.09
N ARG A 121 -11.66 -1.63 2.41
CA ARG A 121 -11.94 -2.00 3.81
C ARG A 121 -10.67 -2.21 4.62
N PHE A 122 -9.71 -2.93 4.03
CA PHE A 122 -8.43 -3.16 4.68
C PHE A 122 -7.65 -1.85 4.88
N ALA A 123 -7.63 -0.96 3.89
CA ALA A 123 -6.96 0.34 3.98
C ALA A 123 -7.50 1.18 5.15
N HIS A 124 -8.82 1.31 5.31
CA HIS A 124 -9.41 2.02 6.46
C HIS A 124 -9.05 1.38 7.80
N GLU A 125 -8.98 0.05 7.86
CA GLU A 125 -8.52 -0.67 9.06
C GLU A 125 -7.07 -0.36 9.38
N VAL A 126 -6.18 -0.31 8.37
CA VAL A 126 -4.78 0.08 8.53
C VAL A 126 -4.65 1.55 8.93
N LEU A 127 -5.39 2.47 8.30
CA LEU A 127 -5.41 3.90 8.64
C LEU A 127 -5.78 4.16 10.10
N SER A 128 -6.71 3.37 10.64
CA SER A 128 -7.11 3.46 12.05
C SER A 128 -6.01 2.95 12.98
N ARG A 129 -5.38 1.83 12.64
CA ARG A 129 -4.37 1.15 13.47
C ARG A 129 -3.00 1.83 13.47
N GLN A 130 -2.56 2.35 12.32
CA GLN A 130 -1.22 2.91 12.14
C GLN A 130 -0.92 4.09 13.08
N LYS A 131 -1.95 4.75 13.62
CA LYS A 131 -1.80 5.87 14.58
C LYS A 131 -1.03 5.49 15.85
N GLN A 132 -0.97 4.20 16.18
CA GLN A 132 -0.25 3.68 17.34
C GLN A 132 1.06 2.97 16.97
N TYR A 133 1.33 2.79 15.68
CA TYR A 133 2.52 2.09 15.19
C TYR A 133 3.73 3.02 15.14
N ARG A 134 4.91 2.42 15.21
CA ARG A 134 6.20 3.12 15.18
C ARG A 134 7.18 2.43 14.25
N ASP A 135 8.22 3.16 13.89
CA ASP A 135 9.40 2.68 13.16
C ASP A 135 9.03 1.84 11.91
N ASP A 136 9.66 0.68 11.73
CA ASP A 136 9.50 -0.19 10.56
C ASP A 136 8.04 -0.60 10.28
N LEU A 137 7.25 -0.84 11.33
CA LEU A 137 5.85 -1.20 11.18
C LEU A 137 5.03 -0.04 10.60
N LEU A 138 5.27 1.17 11.11
CA LEU A 138 4.61 2.37 10.60
C LEU A 138 5.00 2.62 9.14
N VAL A 139 6.30 2.52 8.80
CA VAL A 139 6.77 2.68 7.42
C VAL A 139 6.11 1.66 6.50
N ALA A 140 6.06 0.37 6.89
CA ALA A 140 5.42 -0.66 6.08
C ALA A 140 3.91 -0.42 5.86
N CYS A 141 3.21 0.08 6.88
CA CYS A 141 1.81 0.47 6.74
C CYS A 141 1.64 1.67 5.79
N LEU A 142 2.47 2.70 5.92
CA LEU A 142 2.42 3.88 5.05
C LEU A 142 2.74 3.53 3.60
N GLN A 143 3.76 2.70 3.36
CA GLN A 143 4.08 2.20 2.02
C GLN A 143 2.89 1.47 1.39
N PHE A 144 2.16 0.67 2.16
CA PHE A 144 0.94 0.02 1.68
C PHE A 144 -0.13 1.06 1.30
N ILE A 145 -0.42 2.01 2.19
CA ILE A 145 -1.43 3.06 1.94
C ILE A 145 -1.10 3.87 0.68
N ILE A 146 0.16 4.21 0.48
CA ILE A 146 0.62 5.03 -0.64
C ILE A 146 0.63 4.22 -1.96
N SER A 147 0.83 2.90 -1.88
CA SER A 147 0.75 2.01 -3.04
C SER A 147 -0.67 1.80 -3.57
N LEU A 148 -1.70 2.36 -2.94
CA LEU A 148 -3.09 2.14 -3.34
C LEU A 148 -3.43 2.74 -4.73
N PRO A 149 -4.13 1.98 -5.59
CA PRO A 149 -4.69 2.51 -6.84
C PRO A 149 -5.72 3.62 -6.59
N SER A 150 -5.81 4.58 -7.52
CA SER A 150 -6.76 5.70 -7.45
C SER A 150 -8.22 5.25 -7.39
N GLU A 151 -8.54 4.14 -8.02
CA GLU A 151 -9.87 3.54 -8.10
C GLU A 151 -10.39 3.03 -6.75
N CYS A 152 -9.50 2.79 -5.78
CA CYS A 152 -9.88 2.28 -4.47
C CYS A 152 -9.95 3.36 -3.37
N ILE A 153 -9.44 4.56 -3.64
CA ILE A 153 -9.34 5.68 -2.68
C ILE A 153 -10.18 6.91 -3.08
N ASP A 154 -10.88 6.83 -4.20
CA ASP A 154 -11.65 7.91 -4.83
C ASP A 154 -12.77 8.52 -3.96
N TYR A 155 -13.52 7.70 -3.21
CA TYR A 155 -14.66 8.19 -2.42
C TYR A 155 -14.27 8.89 -1.11
N ASP A 156 -13.19 8.45 -0.46
CA ASP A 156 -12.84 8.84 0.92
C ASP A 156 -11.39 9.38 1.03
N PHE A 157 -10.89 10.05 -0.02
CA PHE A 157 -9.49 10.50 -0.08
C PHE A 157 -9.05 11.36 1.12
N ALA A 158 -9.98 12.10 1.73
CA ALA A 158 -9.73 12.91 2.93
C ALA A 158 -9.12 12.10 4.09
N ASP A 159 -9.51 10.84 4.26
CA ASP A 159 -9.01 9.97 5.33
C ASP A 159 -7.54 9.58 5.14
N TYR A 160 -7.05 9.65 3.90
CA TYR A 160 -5.69 9.27 3.52
C TYR A 160 -4.70 10.44 3.65
N VAL A 161 -5.18 11.69 3.63
CA VAL A 161 -4.35 12.90 3.71
C VAL A 161 -3.41 12.89 4.93
N PRO A 162 -3.84 12.56 6.17
CA PRO A 162 -2.94 12.52 7.31
C PRO A 162 -1.83 11.47 7.16
N ALA A 163 -2.11 10.34 6.50
CA ALA A 163 -1.12 9.30 6.24
C ALA A 163 -0.06 9.79 5.22
N ILE A 164 -0.50 10.53 4.19
CA ILE A 164 0.40 11.13 3.20
C ILE A 164 1.30 12.19 3.84
N GLN A 165 0.74 13.08 4.65
CA GLN A 165 1.51 14.08 5.39
C GLN A 165 2.55 13.43 6.31
N LEU A 166 2.16 12.37 7.02
CA LEU A 166 3.07 11.61 7.87
C LEU A 166 4.18 10.95 7.05
N ALA A 167 3.85 10.36 5.90
CA ALA A 167 4.84 9.75 5.02
C ALA A 167 5.84 10.75 4.45
N LEU A 168 5.41 11.96 4.09
CA LEU A 168 6.31 13.04 3.70
C LEU A 168 7.21 13.47 4.86
N SER A 169 6.65 13.61 6.08
CA SER A 169 7.48 14.00 7.23
C SER A 169 8.56 12.96 7.57
N ILE A 170 8.24 11.65 7.49
CA ILE A 170 9.21 10.56 7.66
C ILE A 170 10.15 10.50 6.45
N GLY A 171 9.66 10.86 5.27
CA GLY A 171 10.43 10.89 4.04
C GLY A 171 11.66 11.80 4.08
N LEU A 172 11.67 12.82 4.95
CA LEU A 172 12.83 13.69 5.19
C LEU A 172 14.05 12.92 5.72
N THR A 173 13.83 11.83 6.46
CA THR A 173 14.89 10.96 7.01
C THR A 173 15.00 9.63 6.27
N TYR A 174 13.93 9.19 5.59
CA TYR A 174 13.89 7.94 4.81
C TYR A 174 13.42 8.18 3.38
N LEU A 175 14.39 8.46 2.50
CA LEU A 175 14.16 8.85 1.10
C LEU A 175 13.30 7.88 0.27
N PRO A 176 13.42 6.54 0.39
CA PRO A 176 12.60 5.62 -0.41
C PRO A 176 11.09 5.80 -0.20
N LEU A 177 10.67 6.15 1.03
CA LEU A 177 9.27 6.44 1.31
C LEU A 177 8.84 7.77 0.67
N ALA A 178 9.70 8.79 0.69
CA ALA A 178 9.42 10.07 0.05
C ALA A 178 9.23 9.89 -1.47
N GLU A 179 10.14 9.17 -2.13
CA GLU A 179 10.06 8.87 -3.56
C GLU A 179 8.76 8.14 -3.91
N GLN A 180 8.42 7.09 -3.15
CA GLN A 180 7.18 6.35 -3.36
C GLN A 180 5.94 7.24 -3.16
N THR A 181 5.98 8.17 -2.19
CA THR A 181 4.90 9.12 -1.91
C THR A 181 4.70 10.08 -3.09
N ILE A 182 5.78 10.67 -3.60
CA ILE A 182 5.73 11.61 -4.72
C ILE A 182 5.24 10.90 -5.98
N ASN A 183 5.77 9.71 -6.29
CA ASN A 183 5.34 8.91 -7.44
C ASN A 183 3.84 8.55 -7.36
N SER A 184 3.33 8.32 -6.14
CA SER A 184 1.92 8.00 -5.94
C SER A 184 1.03 9.24 -6.03
N LEU A 185 1.48 10.40 -5.52
CA LEU A 185 0.81 11.69 -5.70
C LEU A 185 0.71 12.07 -7.18
N GLU A 186 1.79 11.90 -7.94
CA GLU A 186 1.79 12.11 -9.39
C GLU A 186 0.75 11.20 -10.07
N ARG A 187 0.76 9.89 -9.77
CA ARG A 187 -0.23 8.94 -10.29
C ARG A 187 -1.66 9.36 -9.96
N TRP A 188 -1.93 9.75 -8.72
CA TRP A 188 -3.27 10.15 -8.31
C TRP A 188 -3.71 11.47 -8.94
N SER A 189 -2.78 12.40 -9.19
CA SER A 189 -3.06 13.67 -9.88
C SER A 189 -3.50 13.49 -11.33
N GLN A 190 -3.07 12.40 -11.98
CA GLN A 190 -3.46 12.05 -13.35
C GLN A 190 -4.85 11.39 -13.41
N SER A 191 -5.40 10.95 -12.28
CA SER A 191 -6.70 10.28 -12.25
C SER A 191 -7.84 11.31 -12.16
N THR A 192 -8.67 11.38 -13.20
CA THR A 192 -9.84 12.28 -13.25
C THR A 192 -10.86 12.01 -12.14
N SER A 193 -10.90 10.79 -11.59
CA SER A 193 -11.80 10.44 -10.48
C SER A 193 -11.37 11.06 -9.15
N LEU A 194 -10.08 11.35 -9.00
CA LEU A 194 -9.51 11.80 -7.75
C LEU A 194 -9.27 13.31 -7.85
N ASN A 195 -10.19 14.09 -7.29
CA ASN A 195 -10.10 15.56 -7.25
C ASN A 195 -9.01 16.03 -6.26
N LEU A 196 -7.75 15.67 -6.54
CA LEU A 196 -6.58 15.97 -5.69
C LEU A 196 -6.38 17.48 -5.51
N SER A 197 -6.88 18.28 -6.44
CA SER A 197 -6.88 19.75 -6.39
C SER A 197 -7.37 20.33 -5.07
N ASN A 198 -8.36 19.66 -4.44
CA ASN A 198 -8.97 20.14 -3.20
C ASN A 198 -8.09 19.92 -1.96
N TYR A 199 -7.01 19.12 -2.08
CA TYR A 199 -6.16 18.72 -0.96
C TYR A 199 -4.72 19.23 -1.09
N TYR A 200 -4.36 19.90 -2.20
CA TYR A 200 -3.01 20.43 -2.40
C TYR A 200 -2.58 21.42 -1.31
N ASP A 201 -3.50 22.25 -0.82
CA ASP A 201 -3.22 23.21 0.26
C ASP A 201 -2.74 22.52 1.56
N GLN A 202 -3.12 21.27 1.77
CA GLN A 202 -2.75 20.49 2.95
C GLN A 202 -1.49 19.63 2.73
N ILE A 203 -1.21 19.22 1.50
CA ILE A 203 -0.12 18.29 1.18
C ILE A 203 1.16 19.05 0.78
N LEU A 204 1.04 20.08 -0.08
CA LEU A 204 2.18 20.81 -0.63
C LEU A 204 3.10 21.47 0.41
N PRO A 205 2.61 22.00 1.56
CA PRO A 205 3.49 22.58 2.56
C PRO A 205 4.56 21.61 3.08
N TYR A 206 4.26 20.30 3.12
CA TYR A 206 5.21 19.28 3.57
C TYR A 206 6.32 18.97 2.55
N LEU A 207 6.19 19.45 1.31
CA LEU A 207 7.23 19.33 0.29
C LEU A 207 8.25 20.48 0.36
N ASP A 208 7.91 21.61 1.00
CA ASP A 208 8.81 22.76 1.14
C ASP A 208 10.11 22.37 1.88
N ASP A 209 9.99 21.54 2.92
CA ASP A 209 11.15 21.07 3.69
C ASP A 209 12.14 20.26 2.83
N PHE A 210 11.65 19.45 1.88
CA PHE A 210 12.50 18.72 0.93
C PHE A 210 13.24 19.64 -0.02
N LEU A 211 12.61 20.75 -0.42
CA LEU A 211 13.20 21.74 -1.33
C LEU A 211 14.20 22.66 -0.63
N ARG A 212 14.12 22.78 0.70
CA ARG A 212 15.07 23.56 1.51
C ARG A 212 16.29 22.76 1.91
N LEU A 213 16.13 21.47 2.22
CA LEU A 213 17.22 20.57 2.57
C LEU A 213 18.29 20.46 1.47
N SER A 214 17.92 20.64 0.20
CA SER A 214 18.85 20.62 -0.93
C SER A 214 19.72 21.88 -1.05
N TYR A 215 19.46 22.95 -0.29
CA TYR A 215 20.30 24.15 -0.24
C TYR A 215 21.38 24.11 0.86
N ASP A 216 21.26 23.20 1.83
CA ASP A 216 22.22 23.05 2.95
C ASP A 216 23.29 21.94 2.69
N GLN A 217 23.45 21.50 1.44
CA GLN A 217 24.56 20.63 0.98
C GLN A 217 25.52 21.40 0.07
#